data_AF-A0AAU1X607-F1
#
_entry.id   AF-A0AAU1X607-F1
#
_cell.length_a   1.000
_cell.length_b   1.000
_cell.length_c   1.000
_cell.angle_alpha   90.00
_cell.angle_beta   90.00
_cell.angle_gamma   90.00
#
_symmetry.space_group_name_H-M   'P 1'
#
loop_
_entity.id
_entity.type
_entity.pdbx_description
1 polymer ?
#
loop_
_entity_poly.entity_id
_entity_poly.type
_entity_poly.pdbx_seq_one_letter_code
_entity_poly.pdbx_strand_id
1 'polypeptide(L)'
;MAVLTGKTKHSVRNAKIGYAQDPEVCPVRAYTAYRERLVAEHGPRWAGPSTPAFVGIDQHGHITGGLVPYSVTRAVKRISTRAGVPISWTGHSLRIGLASTGRKKGKDAIAIADQGGWARHSRSMLGYMQREDGWDDNASVGLT
;
A
#
# COMPACT_ATOMS: atom_id res chain seq x y z
N MET A 1 4.46 9.37 9.21
CA MET A 1 3.80 10.19 8.17
C MET A 1 2.30 9.94 8.20
N ALA A 2 1.50 10.88 7.69
CA ALA A 2 0.05 10.75 7.55
C ALA A 2 -0.38 11.12 6.13
N VAL A 3 -1.29 10.36 5.52
CA VAL A 3 -1.77 10.57 4.15
C VAL A 3 -3.29 10.61 4.13
N LEU A 4 -3.87 11.65 3.53
CA LEU A 4 -5.30 11.70 3.24
C LEU A 4 -5.59 10.88 1.98
N THR A 5 -6.40 9.84 2.11
CA THR A 5 -6.70 8.92 1.00
C THR A 5 -8.16 8.45 1.05
N GLY A 6 -8.81 8.39 -0.11
CA GLY A 6 -10.15 7.83 -0.27
C GLY A 6 -10.44 7.54 -1.74
N LYS A 7 -11.36 6.61 -2.01
CA LYS A 7 -11.86 6.36 -3.38
C LYS A 7 -12.85 7.44 -3.81
N THR A 8 -13.58 7.98 -2.83
CA THR A 8 -14.64 8.97 -2.96
C THR A 8 -14.50 10.00 -1.85
N LYS A 9 -15.16 11.16 -1.97
CA LYS A 9 -15.20 12.17 -0.91
C LYS A 9 -15.70 11.63 0.44
N HIS A 10 -16.55 10.60 0.41
CA HIS A 10 -17.12 9.96 1.59
C HIS A 10 -16.24 8.86 2.20
N SER A 11 -15.15 8.47 1.53
CA SER A 11 -14.21 7.44 2.01
C SER A 11 -12.82 8.00 2.31
N VAL A 12 -12.69 9.33 2.38
CA VAL A 12 -11.45 9.99 2.76
C VAL A 12 -11.13 9.65 4.21
N ARG A 13 -9.91 9.16 4.43
CA ARG A 13 -9.39 8.84 5.75
C ARG A 13 -7.95 9.33 5.90
N ASN A 14 -7.56 9.60 7.13
CA ASN A 14 -6.21 9.99 7.50
C ASN A 14 -5.39 8.75 7.86
N ALA A 15 -4.81 8.09 6.86
CA ALA A 15 -4.04 6.88 7.03
C ALA A 15 -2.67 7.19 7.65
N LYS A 16 -2.39 6.59 8.81
CA LYS A 16 -1.10 6.74 9.49
C LYS A 16 -0.13 5.69 8.96
N ILE A 17 1.08 6.14 8.62
CA ILE A 17 2.16 5.27 8.11
C ILE A 17 3.37 5.49 9.01
N GLY A 18 3.73 4.44 9.75
CA GLY A 18 4.90 4.43 10.62
C GLY A 18 6.21 4.26 9.84
N TYR A 19 7.31 4.65 10.46
CA TYR A 19 8.64 4.25 9.99
C TYR A 19 8.80 2.74 10.17
N ALA A 20 9.48 2.09 9.23
CA ALA A 20 9.91 0.70 9.41
C ALA A 20 11.21 0.71 10.23
N GLN A 21 11.46 -0.37 10.96
CA GLN A 21 12.70 -0.55 11.71
C GLN A 21 13.90 -0.64 10.76
N ASP A 22 13.75 -1.42 9.69
CA ASP A 22 14.73 -1.49 8.61
C ASP A 22 14.60 -0.24 7.71
N PRO A 23 15.64 0.60 7.61
CA PRO A 23 15.61 1.80 6.79
C PRO A 23 15.53 1.52 5.28
N GLU A 24 16.04 0.37 4.79
CA GLU A 24 16.07 0.05 3.36
C GLU A 24 14.67 -0.20 2.80
N VAL A 25 13.78 -0.75 3.61
CA VAL A 25 12.38 -1.04 3.24
C VAL A 25 11.38 -0.04 3.85
N CYS A 26 11.87 1.07 4.41
CA CYS A 26 11.00 2.02 5.10
C CYS A 26 10.16 2.86 4.11
N PRO A 27 8.82 2.74 4.14
CA PRO A 27 7.96 3.44 3.17
C PRO A 27 7.98 4.96 3.37
N VAL A 28 8.09 5.44 4.62
CA VAL A 28 8.14 6.88 4.91
C VAL A 28 9.42 7.49 4.36
N ARG A 29 10.59 6.87 4.61
CA ARG A 29 11.87 7.35 4.10
C ARG A 29 11.91 7.33 2.57
N ALA A 30 11.48 6.23 1.96
CA ALA A 30 11.41 6.10 0.51
C ALA A 30 10.51 7.18 -0.12
N TYR A 31 9.34 7.44 0.48
CA TYR A 31 8.43 8.47 0.00
C TYR A 31 8.98 9.88 0.17
N THR A 32 9.59 10.20 1.31
CA THR A 32 10.23 11.51 1.55
C THR A 32 11.34 11.76 0.53
N ALA A 33 12.25 10.80 0.35
CA ALA A 33 13.34 10.92 -0.63
C ALA A 33 12.81 11.10 -2.07
N TYR A 34 11.74 10.39 -2.43
CA TYR A 34 11.05 10.58 -3.71
C TYR A 34 10.52 12.01 -3.87
N ARG A 35 9.83 12.55 -2.86
CA ARG A 35 9.25 13.90 -2.91
C ARG A 35 10.32 14.99 -2.97
N GLU A 36 11.42 14.82 -2.24
CA GLU A 36 12.57 15.73 -2.29
C GLU A 36 13.19 15.76 -3.69
N ARG A 37 13.42 14.60 -4.31
CA ARG A 37 13.93 14.51 -5.68
C ARG A 37 12.97 15.11 -6.70
N LEU A 38 11.66 14.84 -6.56
CA LEU A 38 10.64 15.41 -7.43
C LEU A 38 10.70 16.95 -7.47
N VAL A 39 10.87 17.58 -6.30
CA VAL A 39 10.98 19.03 -6.19
C VAL A 39 12.32 19.53 -6.71
N ALA A 40 13.43 18.85 -6.37
CA ALA A 40 14.77 19.23 -6.80
C ALA A 40 14.94 19.18 -8.32
N GLU A 41 14.40 18.15 -8.97
CA GLU A 41 14.60 17.90 -10.41
C GLU A 41 13.57 18.63 -11.28
N HIS A 42 12.36 18.90 -10.76
CA HIS A 42 11.25 19.43 -11.59
C HIS A 42 10.61 20.72 -11.06
N GLY A 43 11.20 21.29 -10.01
CA GLY A 43 10.91 22.62 -9.50
C GLY A 43 9.88 22.67 -8.36
N PRO A 44 9.77 23.85 -7.69
CA PRO A 44 9.01 24.03 -6.46
C PRO A 44 7.49 23.86 -6.63
N ARG A 45 6.97 23.91 -7.86
CA ARG A 45 5.55 23.64 -8.14
C ARG A 45 5.06 22.27 -7.63
N TRP A 46 5.96 21.30 -7.48
CA TRP A 46 5.65 19.95 -6.99
C TRP A 46 5.78 19.80 -5.46
N ALA A 47 6.13 20.87 -4.74
CA ALA A 47 6.20 20.88 -3.28
C ALA A 47 4.82 21.03 -2.63
N GLY A 48 3.83 21.52 -3.39
CA GLY A 48 2.51 21.86 -2.85
C GLY A 48 1.73 20.65 -2.33
N PRO A 49 0.85 20.84 -1.32
CA PRO A 49 0.04 19.78 -0.73
C PRO A 49 -1.01 19.20 -1.69
N SER A 50 -1.35 19.92 -2.76
CA SER A 50 -2.22 19.46 -3.85
C SER A 50 -1.50 18.56 -4.86
N THR A 51 -0.17 18.44 -4.78
CA THR A 51 0.60 17.56 -5.65
C THR A 51 0.20 16.11 -5.40
N PRO A 52 -0.13 15.34 -6.46
CA PRO A 52 -0.44 13.92 -6.33
C PRO A 52 0.63 13.18 -5.53
N ALA A 53 0.22 12.21 -4.71
CA ALA A 53 1.15 11.46 -3.87
C ALA A 53 2.26 10.81 -4.72
N PHE A 54 1.88 10.21 -5.85
CA PHE A 54 2.81 9.77 -6.89
C PHE A 54 2.40 10.44 -8.21
N VAL A 55 3.38 10.95 -8.95
CA VAL A 55 3.14 11.55 -10.27
C VAL A 55 3.27 10.54 -11.40
N GLY A 56 2.50 10.73 -12.45
CA GLY A 56 2.63 10.01 -13.71
C GLY A 56 3.74 10.61 -14.55
N ILE A 57 4.52 9.75 -15.20
CA ILE A 57 5.61 10.12 -16.10
C ILE A 57 5.29 9.50 -17.46
N ASP A 58 5.32 10.31 -18.52
CA ASP A 58 5.13 9.82 -19.88
C ASP A 58 6.39 9.13 -20.43
N GLN A 59 6.29 8.62 -21.66
CA GLN A 59 7.41 7.93 -22.33
C GLN A 59 8.61 8.84 -22.65
N HIS A 60 8.43 10.16 -22.62
CA HIS A 60 9.46 11.16 -22.88
C HIS A 60 10.09 11.68 -21.58
N GLY A 61 9.62 11.22 -20.41
CA GLY A 61 10.12 11.66 -19.11
C GLY A 61 9.43 12.90 -18.56
N HIS A 62 8.34 13.37 -19.18
CA HIS A 62 7.60 14.52 -18.65
C HIS A 62 6.66 14.09 -17.53
N ILE A 63 6.64 14.89 -16.48
CA ILE A 63 5.62 14.76 -15.44
C ILE A 63 4.29 15.29 -15.98
N THR A 64 3.26 14.48 -15.85
CA THR A 64 1.93 14.79 -16.32
C THR A 64 1.04 15.20 -15.15
N GLY A 65 0.42 14.24 -14.49
CA GLY A 65 -0.47 14.44 -13.35
C GLY A 65 -0.29 13.35 -12.30
N GLY A 66 -1.38 12.91 -11.68
CA GLY A 66 -1.33 11.80 -10.72
C GLY A 66 -1.13 10.45 -11.39
N LEU A 67 -0.37 9.58 -10.73
CA LEU A 67 -0.20 8.21 -11.16
C LEU A 67 -1.54 7.46 -11.08
N VAL A 68 -1.91 6.75 -12.15
CA VAL A 68 -3.18 6.01 -12.22
C VAL A 68 -3.05 4.60 -11.62
N PRO A 69 -4.15 3.98 -11.16
CA PRO A 69 -4.10 2.66 -10.50
C PRO A 69 -3.42 1.56 -11.33
N TYR A 70 -3.62 1.58 -12.65
CA TYR A 70 -2.99 0.61 -13.55
C TYR A 70 -1.46 0.78 -13.60
N SER A 71 -0.95 2.01 -13.48
CA SER A 71 0.49 2.30 -13.42
C SER A 71 1.14 1.71 -12.18
N VAL A 72 0.43 1.67 -11.04
CA VAL A 72 0.92 0.98 -9.82
C VAL A 72 1.13 -0.51 -10.12
N THR A 73 0.15 -1.15 -10.76
CA THR A 73 0.24 -2.57 -11.10
C THR A 73 1.39 -2.82 -12.08
N ARG A 74 1.58 -1.96 -13.08
CA ARG A 74 2.72 -2.04 -14.01
C ARG A 74 4.06 -1.91 -13.27
N ALA A 75 4.17 -0.95 -12.35
CA ALA A 75 5.38 -0.75 -11.55
C ALA A 75 5.70 -1.97 -10.68
N VAL A 76 4.70 -2.51 -9.96
CA VAL A 76 4.85 -3.70 -9.12
C VAL A 76 5.31 -4.91 -9.95
N LYS A 77 4.69 -5.17 -11.10
CA LYS A 77 5.08 -6.26 -12.00
C LYS A 77 6.53 -6.11 -12.48
N ARG A 78 6.90 -4.91 -12.93
CA ARG A 78 8.28 -4.61 -13.39
C ARG A 78 9.31 -4.83 -12.27
N ILE A 79 9.03 -4.33 -11.06
CA ILE A 79 9.93 -4.48 -9.91
C ILE A 79 10.06 -5.95 -9.52
N SER A 80 8.94 -6.69 -9.47
CA SER A 80 8.94 -8.11 -9.11
C SER A 80 9.75 -8.95 -10.09
N THR A 81 9.59 -8.67 -11.40
CA THR A 81 10.37 -9.32 -12.46
C THR A 81 11.86 -9.06 -12.30
N ARG A 82 12.24 -7.79 -12.07
CA ARG A 82 13.63 -7.39 -11.86
C ARG A 82 14.24 -8.01 -10.60
N ALA A 83 13.43 -8.23 -9.57
CA ALA A 83 13.85 -8.86 -8.32
C ALA A 83 13.89 -10.39 -8.40
N GLY A 84 13.57 -11.01 -9.56
CA GLY A 84 13.57 -12.46 -9.71
C GLY A 84 12.46 -13.16 -8.93
N VAL A 85 11.39 -12.45 -8.56
CA VAL A 85 10.27 -13.03 -7.80
C VAL A 85 9.47 -13.94 -8.75
N PRO A 86 9.32 -15.25 -8.45
CA PRO A 86 8.73 -16.23 -9.38
C PRO A 86 7.20 -16.13 -9.49
N ILE A 87 6.59 -15.17 -8.79
CA ILE A 87 5.15 -14.98 -8.73
C ILE A 87 4.75 -13.61 -9.29
N SER A 88 3.61 -13.57 -9.98
CA SER A 88 3.09 -12.35 -10.59
C SER A 88 2.38 -11.46 -9.57
N TRP A 89 3.10 -10.49 -9.01
CA TRP A 89 2.48 -9.50 -8.12
C TRP A 89 1.67 -8.45 -8.90
N THR A 90 0.55 -8.04 -8.31
CA THR A 90 -0.25 -6.91 -8.77
C THR A 90 -0.42 -5.90 -7.64
N GLY A 91 -0.98 -4.73 -7.94
CA GLY A 91 -1.38 -3.80 -6.87
C GLY A 91 -2.38 -4.42 -5.88
N HIS A 92 -3.14 -5.44 -6.31
CA HIS A 92 -4.06 -6.17 -5.45
C HIS A 92 -3.35 -7.07 -4.43
N SER A 93 -2.25 -7.70 -4.84
CA SER A 93 -1.43 -8.56 -3.98
C SER A 93 -0.95 -7.82 -2.74
N LEU A 94 -0.61 -6.53 -2.88
CA LEU A 94 -0.21 -5.66 -1.75
C LEU A 94 -1.35 -5.47 -0.73
N ARG A 95 -2.61 -5.37 -1.19
CA ARG A 95 -3.77 -5.26 -0.31
C ARG A 95 -4.03 -6.55 0.45
N ILE A 96 -3.91 -7.69 -0.24
CA ILE A 96 -4.01 -9.02 0.37
C ILE A 96 -2.95 -9.19 1.46
N GLY A 97 -1.69 -8.85 1.14
CA GLY A 97 -0.58 -8.91 2.08
C GLY A 97 -0.83 -8.12 3.37
N LEU A 98 -1.32 -6.88 3.27
CA LEU A 98 -1.67 -6.09 4.46
C LEU A 98 -2.70 -6.79 5.35
N ALA A 99 -3.79 -7.30 4.77
CA ALA A 99 -4.86 -7.94 5.52
C ALA A 99 -4.43 -9.28 6.13
N SER A 100 -3.76 -10.13 5.33
CA SER A 100 -3.27 -11.44 5.75
C SER A 100 -2.20 -11.32 6.85
N THR A 101 -1.16 -10.51 6.64
CA THR A 101 -0.09 -10.34 7.63
C THR A 101 -0.59 -9.63 8.89
N GLY A 102 -1.48 -8.65 8.76
CA GLY A 102 -2.11 -7.99 9.90
C GLY A 102 -2.86 -8.98 10.79
N ARG A 103 -3.69 -9.83 10.18
CA ARG A 103 -4.40 -10.89 10.91
C ARG A 103 -3.43 -11.89 11.54
N LYS A 104 -2.44 -12.39 10.80
CA LYS A 104 -1.42 -13.33 11.30
C LYS A 104 -0.66 -12.79 12.51
N LYS A 105 -0.50 -11.47 12.60
CA LYS A 105 0.12 -10.76 13.74
C LYS A 105 -0.88 -10.34 14.82
N GLY A 106 -2.10 -10.90 14.82
CA GLY A 106 -3.13 -10.64 15.81
C GLY A 106 -3.66 -9.21 15.84
N LYS A 107 -3.52 -8.46 14.74
CA LYS A 107 -4.08 -7.10 14.67
C LYS A 107 -5.60 -7.17 14.56
N ASP A 108 -6.26 -6.29 15.29
CA ASP A 108 -7.70 -6.17 15.28
C ASP A 108 -8.25 -5.89 13.86
N ALA A 109 -9.38 -6.53 13.54
CA ALA A 109 -9.98 -6.46 12.21
C ALA A 109 -10.49 -5.04 11.87
N ILE A 110 -10.92 -4.25 12.85
CA ILE A 110 -11.31 -2.85 12.65
C ILE A 110 -10.07 -2.02 12.33
N ALA A 111 -8.97 -2.21 13.05
CA ALA A 111 -7.70 -1.53 12.75
C ALA A 111 -7.17 -1.85 11.34
N ILE A 112 -7.27 -3.11 10.90
CA ILE A 112 -6.92 -3.52 9.53
C ILE A 112 -7.85 -2.86 8.50
N ALA A 113 -9.16 -2.84 8.77
CA ALA A 113 -10.17 -2.21 7.91
C ALA A 113 -9.88 -0.72 7.72
N ASP A 114 -9.68 0.00 8.83
CA ASP A 114 -9.44 1.43 8.86
C ASP A 114 -8.12 1.77 8.13
N GLN A 115 -7.06 0.96 8.31
CA GLN A 115 -5.80 1.17 7.59
C GLN A 115 -5.94 0.95 6.08
N GLY A 116 -6.49 -0.19 5.65
CA GLY A 116 -6.57 -0.53 4.23
C GLY A 116 -7.76 0.07 3.47
N GLY A 117 -8.65 0.77 4.17
CA GLY A 117 -9.78 1.50 3.58
C GLY A 117 -10.93 0.59 3.19
N TRP A 118 -11.18 -0.46 3.98
CA TRP A 118 -12.37 -1.29 3.85
C TRP A 118 -13.48 -0.80 4.78
N ALA A 119 -14.73 -1.09 4.44
CA ALA A 119 -15.79 -1.03 5.44
C ALA A 119 -15.47 -2.05 6.56
N ARG A 120 -15.70 -1.64 7.81
CA ARG A 120 -15.57 -2.52 8.97
C ARG A 120 -16.43 -3.77 8.75
N HIS A 121 -15.87 -4.95 9.04
CA HIS A 121 -16.52 -6.25 8.81
C HIS A 121 -16.85 -6.59 7.35
N SER A 122 -16.26 -5.90 6.36
CA SER A 122 -16.48 -6.19 4.95
C SER A 122 -16.13 -7.64 4.59
N ARG A 123 -17.04 -8.34 3.92
CA ARG A 123 -16.79 -9.67 3.32
C ARG A 123 -15.57 -9.67 2.39
N SER A 124 -15.33 -8.59 1.66
CA SER A 124 -14.17 -8.46 0.78
C SER A 124 -12.86 -8.41 1.57
N MET A 125 -12.82 -7.70 2.70
CA MET A 125 -11.65 -7.68 3.57
C MET A 125 -11.40 -9.05 4.20
N LEU A 126 -12.47 -9.69 4.72
CA LEU A 126 -12.37 -11.02 5.30
C LEU A 126 -11.86 -12.06 4.28
N GLY A 127 -12.27 -11.95 3.03
CA GLY A 127 -11.74 -12.78 1.94
C GLY A 127 -10.25 -12.57 1.64
N TYR A 128 -9.66 -11.43 2.01
CA TYR A 128 -8.22 -11.18 1.87
C TYR A 128 -7.39 -11.67 3.05
N MET A 129 -8.02 -12.03 4.16
CA MET A 129 -7.35 -12.63 5.30
C MET A 129 -7.15 -14.11 5.01
N GLN A 130 -6.24 -14.42 4.08
CA GLN A 130 -5.97 -15.80 3.69
C GLN A 130 -5.43 -16.57 4.90
N ARG A 131 -5.97 -17.76 5.12
CA ARG A 131 -5.46 -18.74 6.08
C ARG A 131 -4.37 -19.52 5.33
N GLU A 132 -3.12 -19.49 5.79
CA GLU A 132 -1.99 -20.08 5.06
C GLU A 132 -2.19 -21.59 4.85
N ASP A 133 -2.41 -22.34 5.92
CA ASP A 133 -2.64 -23.80 5.87
C ASP A 133 -3.81 -24.27 6.75
N GLY A 134 -4.36 -23.37 7.57
CA GLY A 134 -5.48 -23.66 8.47
C GLY A 134 -5.09 -24.40 9.75
N TRP A 135 -3.81 -24.74 9.96
CA TRP A 135 -3.32 -25.39 11.18
C TRP A 135 -3.05 -24.37 12.29
N ASP A 136 -2.33 -23.29 11.97
CA ASP A 136 -1.99 -22.23 12.93
C ASP A 136 -3.24 -21.45 13.40
N ASP A 137 -4.24 -21.32 12.53
CA ASP A 137 -5.46 -20.51 12.76
C ASP A 137 -6.68 -21.40 13.05
N ASN A 138 -6.46 -22.68 13.39
CA ASN A 138 -7.51 -23.68 13.55
C ASN A 138 -8.34 -23.43 14.81
N ALA A 139 -9.65 -23.25 14.64
CA ALA A 139 -10.58 -23.05 15.74
C ALA A 139 -10.70 -24.26 16.68
N SER A 140 -10.30 -25.46 16.23
CA SER A 140 -10.36 -26.68 17.04
C SER A 140 -9.08 -26.98 17.83
N VAL A 141 -7.99 -26.23 17.60
CA VAL A 141 -6.74 -26.46 18.33
C VAL A 141 -6.90 -26.03 19.79
N GLY A 142 -6.52 -26.91 20.71
CA GLY A 142 -6.57 -26.63 22.16
C GLY A 142 -7.97 -26.65 22.77
N LEU A 143 -8.99 -27.16 22.06
CA LEU A 143 -10.28 -27.49 22.65
C LEU A 143 -10.15 -28.80 23.43
N THR A 144 -9.92 -28.72 24.73
CA THR A 144 -10.01 -29.83 25.70
C THR A 144 -10.86 -29.43 26.87
#